data_AF-A0A154PT23-F1
#
_entry.id   AF-A0A154PT23-F1
#
_cell.length_a   1.000
_cell.length_b   1.000
_cell.length_c   1.000
_cell.angle_alpha   90.00
_cell.angle_beta   90.00
_cell.angle_gamma   90.00
#
_symmetry.space_group_name_H-M   'P 1'
#
loop_
_entity.id
_entity.type
_entity.pdbx_description
1 polymer ?
#
loop_
_entity_poly.entity_id
_entity_poly.type
_entity_poly.pdbx_seq_one_letter_code
_entity_poly.pdbx_strand_id
1 'polypeptide(L)'
;MALYTIQKRVQIVELFYENERSVKNVYRKLRDIYGRHKRPSETTINRIVKNFQQTGSVEDKRVKKYSRSGRSQEHVDFVSESVAEDPGMSISRRSQQLGLSESTTWRILRKDLAL
;
A
#
# COMPACT_ATOMS: atom_id res chain seq x y z
N MET A 1 7.00 -9.96 -0.44
CA MET A 1 7.72 -10.72 0.61
C MET A 1 6.70 -11.21 1.62
N ALA A 2 6.09 -12.36 1.39
CA ALA A 2 5.35 -13.04 2.45
C ALA A 2 6.10 -14.35 2.72
N LEU A 3 6.33 -14.68 3.98
CA LEU A 3 6.43 -16.06 4.51
C LEU A 3 6.74 -16.07 6.03
N TYR A 4 6.26 -15.08 6.78
CA TYR A 4 6.05 -15.24 8.23
C TYR A 4 4.57 -15.11 8.48
N THR A 5 3.95 -16.19 8.96
CA THR A 5 2.58 -16.17 9.45
C THR A 5 2.45 -15.13 10.56
N ILE A 6 1.24 -14.60 10.73
CA ILE A 6 0.97 -13.60 11.77
C ILE A 6 1.45 -14.10 13.14
N GLN A 7 1.18 -15.37 13.45
CA GLN A 7 1.64 -16.03 14.68
C GLN A 7 3.15 -15.92 14.90
N LYS A 8 3.98 -16.19 13.87
CA LYS A 8 5.44 -16.07 14.01
C LYS A 8 5.89 -14.64 14.31
N ARG A 9 5.18 -13.65 13.77
CA ARG A 9 5.50 -12.22 14.00
C ARG A 9 5.14 -11.80 15.41
N VAL A 10 3.97 -12.22 15.90
CA VAL A 10 3.54 -12.01 17.29
C VAL A 10 4.60 -12.58 18.24
N GLN A 11 5.02 -13.82 18.01
CA GLN A 11 6.05 -14.46 18.84
C GLN A 11 7.38 -13.71 18.82
N ILE A 12 7.80 -13.15 17.68
CA ILE A 12 9.02 -12.33 17.58
C ILE A 12 8.88 -11.05 18.42
N VAL A 13 7.71 -10.41 18.39
CA VAL A 13 7.45 -9.20 19.16
C VAL A 13 7.43 -9.51 20.66
N GLU A 14 6.76 -10.58 21.08
CA GLU A 14 6.75 -11.05 22.48
C GLU A 14 8.17 -11.31 22.99
N LEU A 15 8.93 -12.14 22.26
CA LEU A 15 10.33 -12.43 22.60
C LEU A 15 11.19 -11.15 22.67
N PHE A 16 10.91 -10.15 21.83
CA PHE A 16 11.65 -8.90 21.86
C PHE A 16 11.45 -8.14 23.17
N TYR A 17 10.23 -8.08 23.69
CA TYR A 17 9.96 -7.42 24.96
C TYR A 17 10.44 -8.24 26.16
N GLU A 18 10.39 -9.57 26.08
CA GLU A 18 10.93 -10.46 27.13
C GLU A 18 12.46 -10.42 27.22
N ASN A 19 13.17 -10.22 26.10
CA ASN A 19 14.64 -10.26 26.04
C ASN A 19 15.27 -8.86 26.02
N GLU A 20 14.77 -7.96 26.87
CA GLU A 20 15.33 -6.62 27.09
C GLU A 20 15.41 -5.75 25.81
N ARG A 21 14.53 -5.98 24.84
CA ARG A 21 14.51 -5.25 23.56
C ARG A 21 15.81 -5.41 22.76
N SER A 22 16.51 -6.52 22.93
CA SER A 22 17.74 -6.83 22.19
C SER A 22 17.46 -7.76 21.00
N VAL A 23 17.64 -7.25 19.78
CA VAL A 23 17.48 -8.02 18.53
C VAL A 23 18.40 -9.25 18.51
N LYS A 24 19.63 -9.13 19.05
CA LYS A 24 20.60 -10.23 19.10
C LYS A 24 20.14 -11.36 20.03
N ASN A 25 19.53 -11.02 21.16
CA ASN A 25 19.02 -12.01 22.11
C ASN A 25 17.83 -12.76 21.52
N VAL A 26 16.90 -12.04 20.88
CA VAL A 26 15.77 -12.63 20.14
C VAL A 26 16.28 -13.54 19.04
N TYR A 27 17.25 -13.10 18.24
CA TYR A 27 17.86 -13.92 17.21
C TYR A 27 18.42 -15.22 17.80
N ARG A 28 19.18 -15.17 18.90
CA ARG A 28 19.70 -16.37 19.58
C ARG A 28 18.56 -17.31 20.02
N LYS A 29 17.54 -16.80 20.71
CA LYS A 29 16.38 -17.60 21.18
C LYS A 29 15.58 -18.23 20.03
N LEU A 30 15.40 -17.51 18.93
CA LEU A 30 14.72 -18.03 17.75
C LEU A 30 15.45 -19.22 17.11
N ARG A 31 16.76 -19.40 17.37
CA ARG A 31 17.50 -20.58 16.92
C ARG A 31 17.01 -21.85 17.63
N ASP A 32 16.68 -21.73 18.91
CA ASP A 32 16.22 -22.86 19.73
C ASP A 32 14.79 -23.25 19.33
N ILE A 33 13.95 -22.26 19.00
CA ILE A 33 12.54 -22.46 18.61
C ILE A 33 12.39 -22.98 17.18
N TYR A 34 13.09 -22.37 16.22
CA TYR A 34 12.90 -22.66 14.78
C TYR A 34 14.02 -23.50 14.16
N GLY A 35 15.13 -23.69 14.87
CA GLY A 35 16.34 -24.31 14.34
C GLY A 35 17.20 -23.35 13.50
N ARG A 36 18.40 -23.81 13.12
CA ARG A 36 19.44 -22.99 12.45
C ARG A 36 18.97 -22.34 11.15
N HIS A 37 18.21 -23.05 10.33
CA HIS A 37 17.90 -22.64 8.95
C HIS A 37 16.54 -21.98 8.77
N LYS A 38 15.62 -22.12 9.73
CA LYS A 38 14.24 -21.57 9.64
C LYS A 38 14.04 -20.29 10.45
N ARG A 39 15.10 -19.78 11.08
CA ARG A 39 15.08 -18.59 11.91
C ARG A 39 15.06 -17.31 11.04
N PRO A 40 14.24 -16.30 11.39
CA PRO A 40 14.32 -14.98 10.77
C PRO A 40 15.67 -14.30 10.98
N SER A 41 16.17 -13.62 9.94
CA SER A 41 17.38 -12.80 10.04
C SER A 41 17.21 -11.65 11.03
N GLU A 42 18.31 -11.15 11.59
CA GLU A 42 18.30 -9.96 12.46
C GLU A 42 17.62 -8.76 11.78
N THR A 43 17.84 -8.58 10.48
CA THR A 43 17.18 -7.54 9.67
C THR A 43 15.67 -7.72 9.60
N THR A 44 15.20 -8.97 9.51
CA THR A 44 13.77 -9.30 9.50
C THR A 44 13.14 -9.03 10.86
N ILE A 45 13.81 -9.46 11.95
CA ILE A 45 13.37 -9.21 13.32
C ILE A 45 13.24 -7.70 13.57
N ASN A 46 14.28 -6.94 13.25
CA ASN A 46 14.29 -5.49 13.43
C ASN A 46 13.17 -4.81 12.63
N ARG A 47 12.94 -5.25 11.38
CA ARG A 47 11.84 -4.73 10.55
C ARG A 47 10.47 -5.01 11.16
N ILE A 48 10.24 -6.22 11.67
CA ILE A 48 8.96 -6.60 12.32
C ILE A 48 8.73 -5.73 13.55
N VAL A 49 9.71 -5.64 14.45
CA VAL A 49 9.61 -4.84 15.68
C VAL A 49 9.41 -3.36 15.36
N LYS A 50 10.17 -2.80 14.41
CA LYS A 50 10.02 -1.40 14.00
C LYS A 50 8.64 -1.12 13.42
N ASN A 51 8.11 -2.02 12.59
CA ASN A 51 6.75 -1.87 12.07
C ASN A 51 5.73 -1.91 13.20
N PHE A 52 5.84 -2.87 14.12
CA PHE A 52 4.97 -2.98 15.27
C PHE A 52 4.99 -1.72 16.15
N GLN A 53 6.17 -1.19 16.48
CA GLN A 53 6.31 0.04 17.26
C GLN A 53 5.73 1.27 16.55
N GLN A 54 5.78 1.32 15.22
CA GLN A 54 5.26 2.43 14.43
C GLN A 54 3.74 2.38 14.25
N THR A 55 3.17 1.19 14.02
CA THR A 55 1.77 1.05 13.59
C THR A 55 0.88 0.29 14.57
N GLY A 56 1.45 -0.30 15.63
CA GLY A 56 0.74 -1.16 16.59
C GLY A 56 0.25 -2.48 16.00
N SER A 57 0.66 -2.81 14.77
CA SER A 57 0.15 -3.96 14.01
C SER A 57 1.29 -4.88 13.56
N VAL A 58 1.04 -6.17 13.61
CA VAL A 58 1.92 -7.24 13.09
C VAL A 58 1.60 -7.61 11.64
N GLU A 59 0.52 -7.06 11.08
CA GLU A 59 0.17 -7.26 9.68
C GLU A 59 1.23 -6.68 8.75
N ASP A 60 1.33 -7.25 7.55
CA ASP A 60 2.15 -6.63 6.52
C ASP A 60 1.57 -5.28 6.13
N LYS A 61 2.44 -4.27 6.01
CA LYS A 61 2.08 -3.00 5.38
C LYS A 61 1.52 -3.32 4.01
N ARG A 62 0.23 -2.99 3.80
CA ARG A 62 -0.42 -3.13 2.50
C ARG A 62 0.45 -2.40 1.49
N VAL A 63 0.97 -3.14 0.51
CA VAL A 63 1.72 -2.54 -0.60
C VAL A 63 0.76 -1.56 -1.27
N LYS A 64 1.14 -0.27 -1.35
CA LYS A 64 0.39 0.71 -2.13
C LYS A 64 0.28 0.15 -3.54
N LYS A 65 -0.91 -0.32 -3.93
CA LYS A 65 -1.20 -0.56 -5.34
C LYS A 65 -1.20 0.82 -5.99
N TYR A 66 -0.14 1.14 -6.72
CA TYR A 66 -0.12 2.35 -7.54
C TYR A 66 -1.35 2.31 -8.45
N SER A 67 -2.27 3.25 -8.27
CA SER A 67 -3.34 3.45 -9.24
C SER A 67 -2.70 4.09 -10.47
N ARG A 68 -2.42 3.30 -11.52
CA ARG A 68 -2.15 3.81 -12.87
C ARG A 68 -3.43 4.36 -13.49
N SER A 69 -4.05 5.30 -12.79
CA SER A 69 -5.32 5.86 -13.19
C SER A 69 -5.04 7.20 -13.82
N GLY A 70 -5.37 7.35 -15.11
CA GLY A 70 -5.52 8.67 -15.73
C GLY A 70 -6.65 9.49 -15.09
N ARG A 71 -7.32 8.99 -14.05
CA ARG A 71 -8.27 9.70 -13.19
C ARG A 71 -7.53 10.25 -11.97
N SER A 72 -6.53 11.11 -12.17
CA SER A 72 -6.02 11.96 -11.09
C SER A 72 -7.11 12.96 -10.71
N GLN A 73 -7.04 13.52 -9.49
CA GLN A 73 -8.00 14.55 -9.08
C GLN A 73 -7.97 15.73 -10.05
N GLU A 74 -6.77 16.16 -10.46
CA GLU A 74 -6.57 17.22 -11.47
C GLU A 74 -7.34 16.94 -12.77
N HIS A 75 -7.27 15.72 -13.31
CA HIS A 75 -8.02 15.38 -14.53
C HIS A 75 -9.53 15.30 -14.30
N VAL A 76 -9.98 14.90 -13.11
CA VAL A 76 -11.40 14.94 -12.75
C VAL A 76 -11.89 16.39 -12.72
N ASP A 77 -11.12 17.28 -12.12
CA ASP A 77 -11.43 18.70 -12.00
C ASP A 77 -11.52 19.35 -13.40
N PHE A 78 -10.52 19.16 -14.26
CA PHE A 78 -10.55 19.68 -15.64
C PHE A 78 -11.73 19.17 -16.47
N VAL A 79 -12.07 17.87 -16.35
CA VAL A 79 -13.24 17.32 -17.05
C VAL A 79 -14.52 17.90 -16.48
N SER A 80 -14.61 18.12 -15.16
CA SER A 80 -15.79 18.70 -14.51
C SER A 80 -16.03 20.15 -14.93
N GLU A 81 -14.97 20.96 -14.98
CA GLU A 81 -15.02 22.35 -15.45
C GLU A 81 -15.48 22.40 -16.90
N SER A 82 -14.87 21.58 -17.76
CA SER A 82 -15.25 21.50 -19.17
C SER A 82 -16.72 21.10 -19.34
N VAL A 83 -17.26 20.20 -18.50
CA VAL A 83 -18.68 19.78 -18.55
C VAL A 83 -19.59 20.90 -18.10
N ALA A 84 -19.20 21.68 -17.10
CA ALA A 84 -19.95 22.84 -16.65
C ALA A 84 -20.01 23.94 -17.72
N GLU A 85 -18.94 24.13 -18.49
CA GLU A 85 -18.89 25.10 -19.60
C GLU A 85 -19.76 24.68 -20.79
N ASP A 86 -19.65 23.42 -21.23
CA ASP A 86 -20.45 22.88 -22.34
C ASP A 86 -20.84 21.41 -22.06
N PRO A 87 -22.07 21.18 -21.54
CA PRO A 87 -22.58 19.85 -21.28
C PRO A 87 -22.79 19.01 -22.57
N GLY A 88 -23.03 19.66 -23.71
CA GLY A 88 -23.34 19.01 -24.98
C GLY A 88 -22.11 18.54 -25.75
N MET A 89 -20.91 18.92 -25.31
CA MET A 89 -19.67 18.58 -25.99
C MET A 89 -19.43 17.06 -26.04
N SER A 90 -19.11 16.56 -27.24
CA SER A 90 -18.78 15.15 -27.44
C SER A 90 -17.51 14.75 -26.69
N ILE A 91 -17.45 13.50 -26.24
CA ILE A 91 -16.32 12.96 -25.47
C ILE A 91 -15.01 13.07 -26.26
N SER A 92 -15.05 12.80 -27.58
CA SER A 92 -13.87 12.89 -28.44
C SER A 92 -13.29 14.30 -28.44
N ARG A 93 -14.14 15.32 -28.68
CA ARG A 93 -13.72 16.72 -28.67
C ARG A 93 -13.19 17.16 -27.31
N ARG A 94 -13.87 16.77 -26.23
CA ARG A 94 -13.44 17.06 -24.85
C ARG A 94 -12.08 16.45 -24.54
N SER A 95 -11.86 15.19 -24.92
CA SER A 95 -10.59 14.50 -24.69
C SER A 95 -9.42 15.14 -25.45
N GLN A 96 -9.65 15.60 -26.69
CA GLN A 96 -8.64 16.28 -27.50
C GLN A 96 -8.26 17.63 -26.89
N GLN A 97 -9.23 18.42 -26.41
CA GLN A 97 -8.97 19.71 -25.76
C GLN A 97 -8.19 19.55 -24.45
N LEU A 98 -8.52 18.53 -23.66
CA LEU A 98 -7.89 18.28 -22.36
C LEU A 98 -6.59 17.46 -22.45
N GLY A 99 -6.18 17.03 -23.65
CA GLY A 99 -4.99 16.17 -23.83
C GLY A 99 -5.11 14.80 -23.17
N LEU A 100 -6.33 14.32 -22.93
CA LEU A 100 -6.63 13.02 -22.32
C LEU A 100 -7.01 11.99 -23.38
N SER A 101 -6.88 10.69 -23.06
CA SER A 101 -7.48 9.67 -23.91
C SER A 101 -8.99 9.63 -23.74
N GLU A 102 -9.72 9.39 -24.82
CA GLU A 102 -11.19 9.24 -24.81
C GLU A 102 -11.66 8.24 -23.73
N SER A 103 -10.95 7.12 -23.58
CA SER A 103 -11.23 6.12 -22.56
C SER A 103 -11.10 6.64 -21.13
N THR A 104 -10.18 7.58 -20.88
CA THR A 104 -9.99 8.21 -19.58
C THR A 104 -11.10 9.21 -19.31
N THR A 105 -11.38 10.11 -20.26
CA THR A 105 -12.48 11.08 -20.17
C THR A 105 -13.83 10.40 -19.97
N TRP A 106 -14.13 9.34 -20.74
CA TRP A 106 -15.36 8.55 -20.56
C TRP A 106 -15.45 7.91 -19.17
N ARG A 107 -14.34 7.35 -18.65
CA ARG A 107 -14.32 6.77 -17.30
C ARG A 107 -14.56 7.82 -16.22
N ILE A 108 -14.03 9.04 -16.37
CA ILE A 108 -14.25 10.14 -15.44
C ILE A 108 -15.72 10.55 -15.45
N LEU A 109 -16.28 10.81 -16.63
CA LEU A 109 -17.70 11.14 -16.80
C LEU A 109 -18.61 10.10 -16.11
N ARG A 110 -18.36 8.81 -16.38
CA ARG A 110 -19.22 7.73 -15.90
C ARG A 110 -19.03 7.39 -14.42
N LYS A 111 -17.80 7.45 -13.90
CA LYS A 111 -17.46 6.94 -12.56
C LYS A 111 -17.24 8.02 -11.50
N ASP A 112 -16.87 9.22 -11.90
CA ASP A 112 -16.59 10.34 -10.99
C ASP A 112 -17.71 11.38 -11.04
N LEU A 113 -18.27 11.67 -12.22
CA LEU A 113 -19.33 12.67 -12.42
C LEU A 113 -20.74 12.08 -12.56
N ALA A 114 -20.86 10.75 -12.70
CA ALA A 114 -22.12 10.03 -12.85
C ALA A 114 -23.00 10.49 -14.04
N LEU A 115 -22.35 10.88 -15.15
CA LEU A 115 -22.96 11.28 -16.43
C LEU A 115 -22.87 10.16 -17.49
#